data_AF-A0A914EET2-F1
#
_entry.id   AF-A0A914EET2-F1
#
_cell.length_a   1.000
_cell.length_b   1.000
_cell.length_c   1.000
_cell.angle_alpha   90.00
_cell.angle_beta   90.00
_cell.angle_gamma   90.00
#
_symmetry.space_group_name_H-M   'P 1'
#
loop_
_entity.id
_entity.type
_entity.pdbx_description
1 polymer ?
#
loop_
_entity_poly.entity_id
_entity_poly.type
_entity_poly.pdbx_seq_one_letter_code
_entity_poly.pdbx_strand_id
1 'polypeptide(L)'
;MRVSFYVSVCIIFGIFIPTFAQHQEQKCANAGGVCKNENDCSETKLVGYCPTQPNHIKCCVSSSVYQEQKCADAHGDCKNENDCSGTKLVGYCPTQPNHIKCCVPKGDQPYPEQKCINAGGVCKYENDCSERKLVGYCPTQANNIKCCVPDHPHPEPKCTNAGGECKNENDCSGTKLVGYCPTQANHIKCCVPGCGCHYEYAGTKCSGGPTPGAIRLANHFKAKYGGFISEIYNCRKIAGTNSLSLHAEGRAVDVAIRGSIGQQAFDYAISIACKTGIQEVIFEQKIWTNGKTKFYAGKDHYDHVHIGLNRCGAQNWNI
;
A
#
# COMPACT_ATOMS: atom_id res chain seq x y z
N MET A 1 66.83 -16.23 -57.99
CA MET A 1 66.17 -17.17 -57.04
C MET A 1 64.68 -16.85 -57.01
N ARG A 2 63.87 -17.86 -57.32
CA ARG A 2 62.44 -18.05 -56.96
C ARG A 2 61.36 -17.06 -57.46
N VAL A 3 60.69 -17.52 -58.52
CA VAL A 3 59.23 -17.66 -58.78
C VAL A 3 58.25 -16.51 -58.50
N SER A 4 57.58 -16.11 -59.60
CA SER A 4 56.44 -15.21 -59.83
C SER A 4 55.12 -15.57 -59.12
N PHE A 5 54.22 -14.57 -58.96
CA PHE A 5 52.86 -14.57 -59.54
C PHE A 5 52.32 -13.14 -59.71
N TYR A 6 51.73 -12.90 -60.88
CA TYR A 6 50.93 -11.74 -61.29
C TYR A 6 49.60 -11.66 -60.54
N VAL A 7 48.96 -10.49 -60.49
CA VAL A 7 47.69 -10.20 -61.20
C VAL A 7 47.35 -8.72 -61.03
N SER A 8 47.11 -8.08 -62.18
CA SER A 8 46.53 -6.75 -62.36
C SER A 8 45.01 -6.87 -62.25
N VAL A 9 44.34 -6.01 -61.46
CA VAL A 9 42.89 -5.74 -61.63
C VAL A 9 42.59 -4.27 -61.34
N CYS A 10 41.91 -3.66 -62.31
CA CYS A 10 41.37 -2.32 -62.34
C CYS A 10 40.25 -2.05 -61.32
N ILE A 11 40.28 -0.84 -60.76
CA ILE A 11 39.21 0.17 -60.61
C ILE A 11 37.77 -0.36 -60.42
N ILE A 12 37.18 -0.09 -59.25
CA ILE A 12 35.80 0.43 -59.15
C ILE A 12 35.76 1.54 -58.09
N PHE A 13 35.21 2.68 -58.52
CA PHE A 13 34.86 3.85 -57.73
C PHE A 13 33.94 3.50 -56.54
N GLY A 14 34.36 3.88 -55.33
CA GLY A 14 33.49 3.97 -54.16
C GLY A 14 33.49 5.41 -53.66
N ILE A 15 32.78 6.30 -54.34
CA ILE A 15 32.41 7.60 -53.77
C ILE A 15 31.48 7.29 -52.62
N PHE A 16 31.99 7.34 -51.39
CA PHE A 16 31.14 7.52 -50.21
C PHE A 16 30.54 8.90 -50.34
N ILE A 17 29.32 8.97 -50.86
CA ILE A 17 28.44 10.10 -50.66
C ILE A 17 28.11 10.03 -49.16
N PRO A 18 28.55 10.98 -48.31
CA PRO A 18 27.95 11.11 -47.00
C PRO A 18 26.50 11.48 -47.27
N THR A 19 25.60 10.51 -47.10
CA THR A 19 24.20 10.80 -46.92
C THR A 19 24.13 11.81 -45.77
N PHE A 20 23.60 13.00 -46.05
CA PHE A 20 23.28 14.01 -45.06
C PHE A 20 22.20 13.43 -44.14
N ALA A 21 22.63 12.59 -43.20
CA ALA A 21 21.79 12.11 -42.12
C ALA A 21 21.51 13.32 -41.23
N GLN A 22 20.28 13.83 -41.30
CA GLN A 22 19.74 14.77 -40.32
C GLN A 22 20.07 14.22 -38.93
N HIS A 23 21.02 14.87 -38.24
CA HIS A 23 21.48 14.46 -36.92
C HIS A 23 20.37 14.77 -35.92
N GLN A 24 19.56 13.78 -35.57
CA GLN A 24 18.56 13.92 -34.54
C GLN A 24 19.21 13.71 -33.17
N GLU A 25 19.64 14.81 -32.53
CA GLU A 25 20.19 14.77 -31.18
C GLU A 25 19.08 14.58 -30.14
N GLN A 26 19.34 13.75 -29.12
CA GLN A 26 18.35 13.41 -28.06
C GLN A 26 17.74 14.65 -27.40
N LYS A 27 18.55 15.70 -27.17
CA LYS A 27 18.10 16.95 -26.52
C LYS A 27 17.08 17.70 -27.38
N CYS A 28 17.28 17.69 -28.70
CA CYS A 28 16.35 18.28 -29.66
C CYS A 28 15.13 17.38 -29.90
N ALA A 29 15.34 16.06 -29.98
CA ALA A 29 14.26 15.07 -30.12
C ALA A 29 13.30 15.09 -28.93
N ASN A 30 13.81 15.20 -27.70
CA ASN A 30 13.01 15.32 -26.48
C ASN A 30 12.23 16.64 -26.42
N ALA A 31 12.66 17.67 -27.16
CA ALA A 31 11.91 18.92 -27.31
C ALA A 31 10.89 18.87 -28.46
N GLY A 32 10.74 17.71 -29.14
CA GLY A 32 9.85 17.55 -30.29
C GLY A 32 10.40 18.16 -31.58
N GLY A 33 11.71 18.36 -31.69
CA GLY A 33 12.34 19.05 -32.81
C GLY A 33 13.35 18.22 -33.59
N VAL A 34 13.87 18.83 -34.65
CA VAL A 34 14.97 18.30 -35.49
C VAL A 34 16.05 19.36 -35.64
N CYS A 35 17.32 18.95 -35.54
CA CYS A 35 18.47 19.84 -35.77
C CYS A 35 18.62 20.12 -37.27
N LYS A 36 18.44 21.38 -37.69
CA LYS A 36 18.62 21.83 -39.07
C LYS A 36 19.25 23.23 -39.10
N ASN A 37 19.61 23.70 -40.30
CA ASN A 37 20.12 25.06 -40.46
C ASN A 37 19.09 26.08 -39.94
N GLU A 38 19.56 27.13 -39.28
CA GLU A 38 18.70 28.18 -38.74
C GLU A 38 17.85 28.88 -39.80
N ASN A 39 18.31 28.90 -41.05
CA ASN A 39 17.58 29.44 -42.19
C ASN A 39 16.53 28.46 -42.75
N ASP A 40 16.65 27.17 -42.44
CA ASP A 40 15.68 26.12 -42.80
C ASP A 40 14.63 25.90 -41.69
N CYS A 41 14.77 26.58 -40.56
CA CYS A 41 13.75 26.60 -39.52
C CYS A 41 12.68 27.64 -39.91
N SER A 42 11.53 27.18 -40.40
CA SER A 42 10.34 28.02 -40.65
C SER A 42 9.65 28.50 -39.35
N GLU A 43 10.14 28.07 -38.18
CA GLU A 43 9.44 28.09 -36.90
C GLU A 43 10.36 28.41 -35.69
N THR A 44 9.93 28.05 -34.47
CA THR A 44 10.66 28.30 -33.21
C THR A 44 12.04 27.61 -33.18
N LYS A 45 13.06 28.37 -32.79
CA LYS A 45 14.48 27.95 -32.80
C LYS A 45 15.02 27.86 -31.37
N LEU A 46 15.46 26.67 -30.95
CA LEU A 46 16.09 26.49 -29.63
C LEU A 46 17.62 26.47 -29.76
N VAL A 47 18.29 27.39 -29.04
CA VAL A 47 19.76 27.51 -29.01
C VAL A 47 20.34 26.58 -27.94
N GLY A 48 21.40 25.82 -28.29
CA GLY A 48 22.07 24.90 -27.36
C GLY A 48 21.40 23.51 -27.22
N TYR A 49 20.41 23.22 -28.06
CA TYR A 49 19.69 21.93 -28.13
C TYR A 49 20.26 20.98 -29.19
N CYS A 50 21.21 21.46 -29.99
CA CYS A 50 22.05 20.68 -30.90
C CYS A 50 23.54 20.94 -30.58
N PRO A 51 24.00 20.63 -29.35
CA PRO A 51 25.34 20.99 -28.86
C PRO A 51 26.50 20.37 -29.65
N THR A 52 26.28 19.29 -30.40
CA THR A 52 27.32 18.67 -31.22
C THR A 52 27.43 19.29 -32.61
N GLN A 53 26.52 20.20 -32.96
CA GLN A 53 26.42 20.79 -34.29
C GLN A 53 27.05 22.20 -34.33
N PRO A 54 27.50 22.67 -35.51
CA PRO A 54 27.96 24.03 -35.69
C PRO A 54 26.92 25.09 -35.29
N ASN A 55 27.37 26.30 -34.93
CA ASN A 55 26.52 27.37 -34.39
C ASN A 55 25.31 27.75 -35.24
N HIS A 56 25.34 27.53 -36.56
CA HIS A 56 24.25 27.82 -37.50
C HIS A 56 23.19 26.70 -37.57
N ILE A 57 23.38 25.58 -36.86
CA ILE A 57 22.38 24.53 -36.70
C ILE A 57 21.62 24.77 -35.39
N LYS A 58 20.30 24.88 -35.49
CA LYS A 58 19.41 25.05 -34.34
C LYS A 58 18.45 23.87 -34.28
N CYS A 59 17.92 23.61 -33.09
CA CYS A 59 16.80 22.70 -32.97
C CYS A 59 15.55 23.43 -33.45
N CYS A 60 15.03 23.05 -34.61
CA CYS A 60 13.74 23.53 -35.11
C CYS A 60 12.66 22.64 -34.51
N VAL A 61 11.83 23.21 -33.65
CA VAL A 61 10.62 22.54 -33.14
C VAL A 61 9.44 23.06 -33.94
N SER A 62 8.54 22.18 -34.35
CA SER A 62 7.26 22.63 -34.86
C SER A 62 6.50 23.29 -33.70
N SER A 63 6.02 24.51 -33.93
CA SER A 63 5.11 25.32 -33.12
C SER A 63 3.72 24.68 -33.02
N SER A 64 3.50 23.53 -33.66
CA SER A 64 2.35 22.67 -33.39
C SER A 64 2.48 22.08 -32.00
N VAL A 65 1.52 22.44 -31.15
CA VAL A 65 1.35 21.86 -29.83
C VAL A 65 1.25 20.34 -29.96
N TYR A 66 2.07 19.58 -29.23
CA TYR A 66 2.06 18.12 -29.28
C TYR A 66 1.52 17.53 -27.99
N GLN A 67 0.90 16.35 -28.08
CA GLN A 67 0.30 15.71 -26.91
C GLN A 67 1.35 15.02 -26.05
N GLU A 68 1.29 15.23 -24.73
CA GLU A 68 2.15 14.57 -23.76
C GLU A 68 1.36 13.56 -22.91
N GLN A 69 2.00 12.44 -22.56
CA GLN A 69 1.35 11.33 -21.85
C GLN A 69 0.71 11.78 -20.53
N LYS A 70 1.41 12.62 -19.76
CA LYS A 70 0.90 13.13 -18.48
C LYS A 70 -0.39 13.95 -18.66
N CYS A 71 -0.52 14.67 -19.77
CA CYS A 71 -1.75 15.37 -20.11
C CYS A 71 -2.84 14.40 -20.61
N ALA A 72 -2.47 13.41 -21.42
CA ALA A 72 -3.39 12.37 -21.89
C ALA A 72 -3.97 11.54 -20.73
N ASP A 73 -3.15 11.19 -19.74
CA ASP A 73 -3.55 10.49 -18.52
C ASP A 73 -4.52 11.32 -17.66
N ALA A 74 -4.46 12.64 -17.79
CA ALA A 74 -5.40 13.57 -17.17
C ALA A 74 -6.65 13.81 -18.05
N HIS A 75 -6.82 13.05 -19.14
CA HIS A 75 -7.89 13.22 -20.13
C HIS A 75 -7.95 14.63 -20.75
N GLY A 76 -6.82 15.30 -20.87
CA GLY A 76 -6.71 16.61 -21.50
C GLY A 76 -5.87 16.58 -22.77
N ASP A 77 -5.90 17.70 -23.50
CA ASP A 77 -5.00 17.95 -24.63
C ASP A 77 -4.07 19.12 -24.31
N CYS A 78 -2.79 18.99 -24.66
CA CYS A 78 -1.88 20.12 -24.67
C CYS A 78 -2.34 21.12 -25.75
N LYS A 79 -2.67 22.35 -25.36
CA LYS A 79 -3.02 23.46 -26.26
C LYS A 79 -2.57 24.80 -25.68
N ASN A 80 -2.63 25.84 -26.49
CA ASN A 80 -2.36 27.19 -26.00
C ASN A 80 -3.34 27.53 -24.86
N GLU A 81 -2.86 28.22 -23.83
CA GLU A 81 -3.67 28.58 -22.67
C GLU A 81 -4.92 29.40 -23.04
N ASN A 82 -4.85 30.14 -24.15
CA ASN A 82 -5.96 30.93 -24.69
C ASN A 82 -6.97 30.09 -25.47
N ASP A 83 -6.55 28.93 -26.00
CA ASP A 83 -7.41 28.00 -26.75
C ASP A 83 -8.09 26.97 -25.82
N CYS A 84 -7.86 27.08 -24.51
CA CYS A 84 -8.45 26.20 -23.52
C CYS A 84 -9.73 26.78 -22.91
N SER A 85 -10.87 26.21 -23.30
CA SER A 85 -12.19 26.46 -22.68
C SER A 85 -12.40 25.69 -21.36
N GLY A 86 -11.50 24.76 -21.04
CA GLY A 86 -11.58 23.86 -19.89
C GLY A 86 -10.70 24.24 -18.69
N THR A 87 -10.33 23.24 -17.88
CA THR A 87 -9.39 23.39 -16.76
C THR A 87 -7.95 23.34 -17.27
N LYS A 88 -7.13 24.32 -16.87
CA LYS A 88 -5.72 24.45 -17.28
C LYS A 88 -4.82 23.85 -16.21
N LEU A 89 -4.20 22.70 -16.50
CA LEU A 89 -3.24 22.07 -15.59
C LEU A 89 -1.81 22.52 -15.93
N VAL A 90 -1.12 23.08 -14.94
CA VAL A 90 0.28 23.55 -15.05
C VAL A 90 1.23 22.38 -14.79
N GLY A 91 2.28 22.23 -15.62
CA GLY A 91 3.29 21.17 -15.46
C GLY A 91 2.85 19.78 -15.96
N TYR A 92 1.76 19.73 -16.74
CA TYR A 92 1.25 18.51 -17.41
C TYR A 92 1.66 18.43 -18.89
N CYS A 93 2.15 19.54 -19.45
CA CYS A 93 2.89 19.59 -20.71
C CYS A 93 4.31 20.16 -20.44
N PRO A 94 5.13 19.50 -19.59
CA PRO A 94 6.39 20.06 -19.10
C PRO A 94 7.46 20.29 -20.16
N THR A 95 7.40 19.62 -21.31
CA THR A 95 8.38 19.78 -22.38
C THR A 95 7.99 20.89 -23.36
N GLN A 96 6.83 21.53 -23.15
CA GLN A 96 6.32 22.59 -24.00
C GLN A 96 6.47 23.99 -23.38
N PRO A 97 6.45 25.05 -24.20
CA PRO A 97 6.56 26.43 -23.73
C PRO A 97 5.52 26.78 -22.65
N ASN A 98 5.83 27.75 -21.79
CA ASN A 98 4.98 28.12 -20.66
C ASN A 98 3.53 28.49 -21.02
N HIS A 99 3.26 28.96 -22.23
CA HIS A 99 1.92 29.31 -22.72
C HIS A 99 1.11 28.09 -23.20
N ILE A 100 1.72 26.91 -23.26
CA ILE A 100 1.03 25.64 -23.48
C ILE A 100 0.66 25.05 -22.13
N LYS A 101 -0.63 24.76 -21.97
CA LYS A 101 -1.17 24.09 -20.77
C LYS A 101 -1.86 22.81 -21.20
N CYS A 102 -1.91 21.85 -20.28
CA CYS A 102 -2.82 20.74 -20.48
C CYS A 102 -4.23 21.25 -20.25
N CYS A 103 -5.02 21.26 -21.31
CA CYS A 103 -6.42 21.64 -21.26
C CYS A 103 -7.26 20.39 -21.11
N VAL A 104 -7.71 20.13 -19.90
CA VAL A 104 -8.75 19.14 -19.66
C VAL A 104 -10.06 19.81 -20.01
N PRO A 105 -10.87 19.27 -20.95
CA PRO A 105 -12.20 19.79 -21.21
C PRO A 105 -12.91 19.99 -19.87
N LYS A 106 -13.66 21.09 -19.70
CA LYS A 106 -14.67 21.15 -18.64
C LYS A 106 -15.72 20.13 -19.00
N GLY A 107 -15.44 18.87 -18.70
CA GLY A 107 -16.34 17.77 -18.94
C GLY A 107 -17.51 17.98 -18.03
N ASP A 108 -18.63 18.44 -18.59
CA ASP A 108 -19.93 18.18 -17.98
C ASP A 108 -20.09 16.65 -17.85
N GLN A 109 -19.55 15.87 -18.80
CA GLN A 109 -19.61 14.41 -18.76
C GLN A 109 -18.60 13.76 -17.80
N PRO A 110 -19.04 12.82 -16.93
CA PRO A 110 -18.17 12.10 -16.01
C PRO A 110 -17.20 11.13 -16.70
N TYR A 111 -15.96 11.05 -16.22
CA TYR A 111 -14.96 10.07 -16.67
C TYR A 111 -14.22 9.40 -15.50
N PRO A 112 -13.68 8.17 -15.68
CA PRO A 112 -12.99 7.46 -14.61
C PRO A 112 -11.73 8.20 -14.14
N GLU A 113 -11.56 8.34 -12.83
CA GLU A 113 -10.33 8.86 -12.23
C GLU A 113 -9.72 7.85 -11.27
N GLN A 114 -8.38 7.71 -11.28
CA GLN A 114 -7.68 6.69 -10.49
C GLN A 114 -7.98 6.77 -8.99
N LYS A 115 -8.13 7.98 -8.46
CA LYS A 115 -8.47 8.19 -7.05
C LYS A 115 -9.85 7.62 -6.71
N CYS A 116 -10.81 7.74 -7.63
CA CYS A 116 -12.15 7.16 -7.50
C CYS A 116 -12.14 5.64 -7.72
N ILE A 117 -11.41 5.16 -8.74
CA ILE A 117 -11.24 3.72 -9.01
C ILE A 117 -10.63 2.99 -7.81
N ASN A 118 -9.59 3.57 -7.20
CA ASN A 118 -8.96 3.02 -6.00
C ASN A 118 -9.89 2.97 -4.79
N ALA A 119 -10.93 3.82 -4.78
CA ALA A 119 -11.98 3.79 -3.76
C ALA A 119 -13.10 2.79 -4.09
N GLY A 120 -12.98 2.04 -5.20
CA GLY A 120 -14.00 1.11 -5.69
C GLY A 120 -15.18 1.80 -6.37
N GLY A 121 -15.00 3.05 -6.82
CA GLY A 121 -16.08 3.88 -7.34
C GLY A 121 -15.92 4.27 -8.81
N VAL A 122 -16.94 4.97 -9.30
CA VAL A 122 -16.97 5.58 -10.63
C VAL A 122 -17.42 7.03 -10.49
N CYS A 123 -16.76 7.95 -11.20
CA CYS A 123 -17.21 9.35 -11.24
C CYS A 123 -18.52 9.42 -12.02
N LYS A 124 -19.57 9.99 -11.42
CA LYS A 124 -20.84 10.31 -12.08
C LYS A 124 -21.35 11.66 -11.61
N TYR A 125 -22.39 12.17 -12.26
CA TYR A 125 -23.13 13.30 -11.71
C TYR A 125 -23.66 12.97 -10.32
N GLU A 126 -23.67 13.97 -9.45
CA GLU A 126 -24.13 13.84 -8.08
C GLU A 126 -25.57 13.31 -7.98
N ASN A 127 -26.41 13.65 -8.95
CA ASN A 127 -27.80 13.18 -9.02
C ASN A 127 -27.93 11.73 -9.51
N ASP A 128 -26.89 11.19 -10.14
CA ASP A 128 -26.83 9.82 -10.66
C ASP A 128 -26.11 8.87 -9.69
N CYS A 129 -25.60 9.39 -8.57
CA CYS A 129 -25.13 8.57 -7.47
C CYS A 129 -26.32 8.15 -6.60
N SER A 130 -26.84 6.95 -6.83
CA SER A 130 -27.84 6.30 -5.95
C SER A 130 -27.29 5.89 -4.59
N GLU A 131 -25.96 5.95 -4.43
CA GLU A 131 -25.19 5.39 -3.31
C GLU A 131 -24.31 6.48 -2.68
N ARG A 132 -23.29 6.08 -1.92
CA ARG A 132 -22.38 6.99 -1.22
C ARG A 132 -21.53 7.81 -2.19
N LYS A 133 -21.37 9.09 -1.87
CA LYS A 133 -20.66 10.10 -2.67
C LYS A 133 -19.36 10.52 -1.98
N LEU A 134 -18.22 10.40 -2.65
CA LEU A 134 -16.94 10.92 -2.15
C LEU A 134 -16.57 12.24 -2.82
N VAL A 135 -16.36 13.29 -2.02
CA VAL A 135 -15.96 14.63 -2.47
C VAL A 135 -14.45 14.70 -2.65
N GLY A 136 -13.97 15.28 -3.76
CA GLY A 136 -12.54 15.42 -4.05
C GLY A 136 -11.84 14.13 -4.53
N TYR A 137 -12.62 13.11 -4.89
CA TYR A 137 -12.15 11.85 -5.50
C TYR A 137 -12.25 11.86 -7.03
N CYS A 138 -12.89 12.88 -7.60
CA CYS A 138 -12.85 13.25 -9.03
C CYS A 138 -12.31 14.70 -9.16
N PRO A 139 -11.08 15.00 -8.67
CA PRO A 139 -10.56 16.36 -8.54
C PRO A 139 -10.40 17.13 -9.86
N THR A 140 -10.35 16.45 -11.01
CA THR A 140 -10.18 17.11 -12.31
C THR A 140 -11.51 17.46 -12.99
N GLN A 141 -12.62 16.99 -12.41
CA GLN A 141 -13.98 17.11 -12.95
C GLN A 141 -14.77 18.26 -12.32
N ALA A 142 -15.92 18.58 -12.93
CA ALA A 142 -16.82 19.63 -12.44
C ALA A 142 -17.34 19.34 -11.02
N ASN A 143 -17.69 20.40 -10.28
CA ASN A 143 -18.10 20.27 -8.88
C ASN A 143 -19.35 19.40 -8.67
N ASN A 144 -20.21 19.27 -9.67
CA ASN A 144 -21.39 18.41 -9.66
C ASN A 144 -21.08 16.95 -10.01
N ILE A 145 -19.83 16.58 -10.23
CA ILE A 145 -19.37 15.20 -10.41
C ILE A 145 -18.77 14.71 -9.10
N LYS A 146 -19.26 13.56 -8.62
CA LYS A 146 -18.77 12.89 -7.41
C LYS A 146 -18.31 11.49 -7.75
N CYS A 147 -17.41 10.96 -6.93
CA CYS A 147 -17.11 9.54 -7.00
C CYS A 147 -18.24 8.78 -6.31
N CYS A 148 -19.07 8.09 -7.10
CA CYS A 148 -20.10 7.20 -6.58
C CYS A 148 -19.45 5.85 -6.28
N VAL A 149 -19.54 5.42 -5.03
CA VAL A 149 -18.99 4.17 -4.55
C VAL A 149 -20.15 3.30 -4.08
N PRO A 150 -20.12 2.00 -4.40
CA PRO A 150 -21.15 1.10 -3.92
C PRO A 150 -21.28 1.12 -2.40
N ASP A 151 -22.52 0.98 -1.91
CA ASP A 151 -22.81 0.86 -0.47
C ASP A 151 -22.78 -0.61 0.00
N HIS A 152 -22.21 -1.50 -0.82
CA HIS A 152 -21.98 -2.89 -0.44
C HIS A 152 -20.58 -3.08 0.15
N PRO A 153 -20.42 -3.99 1.13
CA PRO A 153 -19.11 -4.26 1.70
C PRO A 153 -18.11 -4.77 0.66
N HIS A 154 -16.90 -4.23 0.64
CA HIS A 154 -15.79 -4.67 -0.22
C HIS A 154 -14.49 -4.92 0.56
N PRO A 155 -13.59 -5.79 0.05
CA PRO A 155 -12.33 -6.09 0.75
C PRO A 155 -11.44 -4.85 0.89
N GLU A 156 -10.83 -4.67 2.06
CA GLU A 156 -9.83 -3.63 2.29
C GLU A 156 -8.56 -4.21 2.91
N PRO A 157 -7.34 -3.78 2.48
CA PRO A 157 -6.09 -4.36 2.94
C PRO A 157 -5.93 -4.37 4.46
N LYS A 158 -6.35 -3.30 5.15
CA LYS A 158 -6.30 -3.24 6.62
C LYS A 158 -7.14 -4.34 7.26
N CYS A 159 -8.35 -4.58 6.74
CA CYS A 159 -9.23 -5.61 7.24
C CYS A 159 -8.74 -7.02 6.89
N THR A 160 -8.34 -7.24 5.64
CA THR A 160 -7.79 -8.52 5.19
C THR A 160 -6.52 -8.91 5.96
N ASN A 161 -5.63 -7.96 6.22
CA ASN A 161 -4.42 -8.19 7.02
C ASN A 161 -4.74 -8.51 8.50
N ALA A 162 -5.87 -8.04 9.01
CA ALA A 162 -6.38 -8.43 10.32
C ALA A 162 -7.06 -9.82 10.30
N GLY A 163 -7.14 -10.49 9.15
CA GLY A 163 -7.84 -11.77 8.99
C GLY A 163 -9.36 -11.61 9.01
N GLY A 164 -9.87 -10.45 8.64
CA GLY A 164 -11.30 -10.15 8.61
C GLY A 164 -11.83 -9.79 7.23
N GLU A 165 -13.14 -9.62 7.18
CA GLU A 165 -13.88 -9.17 6.00
C GLU A 165 -14.72 -7.95 6.37
N CYS A 166 -14.74 -6.93 5.51
CA CYS A 166 -15.65 -5.79 5.70
C CYS A 166 -17.09 -6.29 5.52
N LYS A 167 -17.94 -6.05 6.53
CA LYS A 167 -19.36 -6.44 6.55
C LYS A 167 -20.18 -5.34 7.21
N ASN A 168 -21.48 -5.32 6.96
CA ASN A 168 -22.37 -4.52 7.82
C ASN A 168 -22.18 -4.93 9.27
N GLU A 169 -22.23 -3.97 10.18
CA GLU A 169 -22.05 -4.24 11.60
C GLU A 169 -23.03 -5.28 12.14
N ASN A 170 -24.24 -5.36 11.56
CA ASN A 170 -25.28 -6.32 11.95
C ASN A 170 -25.03 -7.73 11.38
N ASP A 171 -24.26 -7.84 10.30
CA ASP A 171 -23.92 -9.12 9.66
C ASP A 171 -22.64 -9.74 10.24
N CYS A 172 -22.01 -9.06 11.19
CA CYS A 172 -20.79 -9.53 11.83
C CYS A 172 -21.10 -10.33 13.11
N SER A 173 -20.89 -11.65 13.04
CA SER A 173 -20.94 -12.55 14.19
C SER A 173 -19.65 -12.58 15.02
N GLY A 174 -18.59 -11.91 14.56
CA GLY A 174 -17.28 -11.85 15.21
C GLY A 174 -16.95 -10.49 15.84
N THR A 175 -15.66 -10.19 16.01
CA THR A 175 -15.21 -8.91 16.54
C THR A 175 -15.24 -7.85 15.45
N LYS A 176 -15.82 -6.68 15.77
CA LYS A 176 -15.97 -5.54 14.86
C LYS A 176 -14.80 -4.57 15.08
N LEU A 177 -13.93 -4.41 14.09
CA LEU A 177 -12.82 -3.45 14.14
C LEU A 177 -13.22 -2.15 13.41
N VAL A 178 -13.15 -1.03 14.12
CA VAL A 178 -13.45 0.32 13.60
C VAL A 178 -12.22 0.91 12.90
N GLY A 179 -12.42 1.54 11.73
CA GLY A 179 -11.32 2.17 10.97
C GLY A 179 -10.47 1.21 10.13
N TYR A 180 -10.88 -0.06 10.04
CA TYR A 180 -10.24 -1.10 9.21
C TYR A 180 -10.89 -1.25 7.82
N CYS A 181 -12.04 -0.60 7.61
CA CYS A 181 -12.69 -0.41 6.31
C CYS A 181 -12.84 1.11 6.03
N PRO A 182 -11.75 1.92 6.08
CA PRO A 182 -11.81 3.37 6.01
C PRO A 182 -12.41 3.94 4.72
N THR A 183 -12.42 3.16 3.63
CA THR A 183 -13.00 3.63 2.38
C THR A 183 -14.48 3.35 2.28
N GLN A 184 -15.12 2.71 3.26
CA GLN A 184 -16.52 2.27 3.24
C GLN A 184 -17.42 3.13 4.15
N ALA A 185 -18.74 2.89 4.10
CA ALA A 185 -19.71 3.60 4.93
C ALA A 185 -19.51 3.30 6.42
N ASN A 186 -19.97 4.21 7.30
CA ASN A 186 -19.76 4.09 8.74
C ASN A 186 -20.36 2.83 9.36
N HIS A 187 -21.42 2.26 8.77
CA HIS A 187 -22.07 1.04 9.25
C HIS A 187 -21.32 -0.24 8.81
N ILE A 188 -20.31 -0.11 7.95
CA ILE A 188 -19.41 -1.21 7.56
C ILE A 188 -18.24 -1.28 8.53
N LYS A 189 -18.04 -2.45 9.14
CA LYS A 189 -16.94 -2.75 10.05
C LYS A 189 -16.12 -3.89 9.49
N CYS A 190 -14.83 -3.94 9.86
CA CYS A 190 -14.07 -5.13 9.62
C CYS A 190 -14.52 -6.20 10.61
N CYS A 191 -15.13 -7.25 10.10
CA CYS A 191 -15.56 -8.40 10.86
C CYS A 191 -14.44 -9.44 10.85
N VAL A 192 -13.72 -9.56 11.95
CA VAL A 192 -12.81 -10.69 12.17
C VAL A 192 -13.59 -11.80 12.87
N PRO A 193 -13.45 -13.07 12.47
CA PRO A 193 -14.01 -14.18 13.23
C PRO A 193 -13.62 -14.03 14.70
N GLY A 194 -14.56 -14.24 15.63
CA GLY A 194 -14.22 -14.27 17.05
C GLY A 194 -13.06 -15.24 17.25
N CYS A 195 -12.01 -14.82 17.97
CA CYS A 195 -10.78 -15.59 17.98
C CYS A 195 -10.94 -17.00 18.57
N GLY A 196 -12.05 -17.27 19.27
CA GLY A 196 -12.33 -18.56 19.86
C GLY A 196 -11.37 -18.86 21.01
N CYS A 197 -11.57 -20.01 21.64
CA CYS A 197 -10.69 -20.52 22.70
C CYS A 197 -10.09 -21.88 22.31
N HIS A 198 -9.89 -22.10 21.01
CA HIS A 198 -9.19 -23.27 20.52
C HIS A 198 -7.70 -23.17 20.83
N TYR A 199 -7.10 -24.33 21.09
CA TYR A 199 -5.69 -24.45 21.40
C TYR A 199 -4.88 -24.59 20.11
N GLU A 200 -3.84 -23.77 19.98
CA GLU A 200 -2.88 -23.75 18.90
C GLU A 200 -1.46 -23.89 19.46
N TYR A 201 -0.80 -24.99 19.11
CA TYR A 201 0.60 -25.21 19.42
C TYR A 201 1.49 -24.10 18.85
N ALA A 202 2.57 -23.80 19.57
CA ALA A 202 3.66 -23.00 19.05
C ALA A 202 4.24 -23.67 17.79
N GLY A 203 4.65 -22.84 16.83
CA GLY A 203 5.32 -23.24 15.60
C GLY A 203 6.74 -23.71 15.85
N THR A 204 7.48 -23.88 14.75
CA THR A 204 8.82 -24.48 14.76
C THR A 204 9.95 -23.45 14.76
N LYS A 205 9.62 -22.15 14.69
CA LYS A 205 10.58 -21.05 14.63
C LYS A 205 10.16 -19.92 15.54
N CYS A 206 11.14 -19.21 16.07
CA CYS A 206 10.88 -18.00 16.85
C CYS A 206 10.39 -16.86 15.95
N SER A 207 9.45 -16.07 16.45
CA SER A 207 8.85 -14.95 15.69
C SER A 207 9.77 -13.72 15.59
N GLY A 208 10.79 -13.62 16.44
CA GLY A 208 11.67 -12.46 16.52
C GLY A 208 11.18 -11.34 17.44
N GLY A 209 9.98 -11.46 18.04
CA GLY A 209 9.48 -10.45 18.97
C GLY A 209 8.04 -10.67 19.44
N PRO A 210 7.55 -9.80 20.34
CA PRO A 210 6.18 -9.84 20.82
C PRO A 210 5.18 -9.47 19.72
N THR A 211 4.04 -10.15 19.72
CA THR A 211 2.95 -9.84 18.79
C THR A 211 2.12 -8.63 19.26
N PRO A 212 1.47 -7.88 18.35
CA PRO A 212 0.70 -6.70 18.72
C PRO A 212 -0.39 -6.97 19.77
N GLY A 213 -1.08 -8.11 19.66
CA GLY A 213 -2.11 -8.53 20.61
C GLY A 213 -1.53 -8.88 21.99
N ALA A 214 -0.38 -9.55 22.05
CA ALA A 214 0.29 -9.83 23.32
C ALA A 214 0.72 -8.53 24.04
N ILE A 215 1.20 -7.53 23.29
CA ILE A 215 1.52 -6.20 23.85
C ILE A 215 0.27 -5.52 24.43
N ARG A 216 -0.86 -5.55 23.70
CA ARG A 216 -2.12 -4.96 24.19
C ARG A 216 -2.67 -5.67 25.43
N LEU A 217 -2.64 -7.01 25.42
CA LEU A 217 -3.01 -7.82 26.58
C LEU A 217 -2.16 -7.48 27.80
N ALA A 218 -0.83 -7.42 27.64
CA ALA A 218 0.10 -7.08 28.70
C ALA A 218 -0.22 -5.70 29.30
N ASN A 219 -0.39 -4.69 28.46
CA ASN A 219 -0.74 -3.34 28.91
C ASN A 219 -2.09 -3.30 29.63
N HIS A 220 -3.09 -4.04 29.14
CA HIS A 220 -4.40 -4.13 29.79
C HIS A 220 -4.31 -4.72 31.20
N PHE A 221 -3.62 -5.86 31.35
CA PHE A 221 -3.47 -6.51 32.66
C PHE A 221 -2.64 -5.67 33.63
N LYS A 222 -1.55 -5.05 33.16
CA LYS A 222 -0.75 -4.11 33.95
C LYS A 222 -1.58 -2.92 34.45
N ALA A 223 -2.41 -2.35 33.58
CA ALA A 223 -3.28 -1.23 33.95
C ALA A 223 -4.37 -1.64 34.95
N LYS A 224 -4.95 -2.84 34.78
CA LYS A 224 -6.08 -3.31 35.58
C LYS A 224 -5.69 -3.86 36.96
N TYR A 225 -4.59 -4.60 37.04
CA TYR A 225 -4.19 -5.33 38.26
C TYR A 225 -2.89 -4.81 38.88
N GLY A 226 -2.21 -3.86 38.23
CA GLY A 226 -0.86 -3.45 38.62
C GLY A 226 0.20 -4.50 38.25
N GLY A 227 1.28 -4.54 39.03
CA GLY A 227 2.42 -5.42 38.78
C GLY A 227 3.31 -4.95 37.62
N PHE A 228 4.20 -5.84 37.17
CA PHE A 228 5.06 -5.60 36.02
C PHE A 228 5.00 -6.77 35.05
N ILE A 229 5.26 -6.49 33.78
CA ILE A 229 5.35 -7.52 32.75
C ILE A 229 6.73 -8.16 32.86
N SER A 230 6.79 -9.41 33.32
CA SER A 230 8.06 -10.12 33.50
C SER A 230 8.58 -10.72 32.19
N GLU A 231 7.68 -11.16 31.30
CA GLU A 231 8.07 -11.72 30.01
C GLU A 231 6.92 -11.58 28.99
N ILE A 232 7.24 -11.30 27.72
CA ILE A 232 6.30 -11.44 26.59
C ILE A 232 6.93 -12.35 25.54
N TYR A 233 8.17 -12.05 25.17
CA TYR A 233 8.91 -12.80 24.17
C TYR A 233 10.17 -13.43 24.78
N ASN A 234 10.35 -14.72 24.53
CA ASN A 234 11.57 -15.45 24.83
C ASN A 234 11.70 -16.65 23.87
N CYS A 235 12.71 -16.61 22.99
CA CYS A 235 12.98 -17.67 22.02
C CYS A 235 13.55 -18.91 22.71
N ARG A 236 12.68 -19.73 23.29
CA ARG A 236 13.06 -20.96 24.00
C ARG A 236 12.07 -22.11 23.78
N LYS A 237 12.58 -23.32 23.93
CA LYS A 237 11.77 -24.54 24.07
C LYS A 237 11.18 -24.64 25.48
N ILE A 238 10.05 -25.32 25.61
CA ILE A 238 9.49 -25.69 26.91
C ILE A 238 10.44 -26.73 27.54
N ALA A 239 10.80 -26.53 28.80
CA ALA A 239 11.73 -27.39 29.52
C ALA A 239 11.31 -28.87 29.45
N GLY A 240 12.26 -29.75 29.12
CA GLY A 240 12.00 -31.19 28.97
C GLY A 240 11.30 -31.58 27.66
N THR A 241 11.09 -30.65 26.72
CA THR A 241 10.42 -30.92 25.44
C THR A 241 11.22 -30.39 24.24
N ASN A 242 10.83 -30.80 23.04
CA ASN A 242 11.32 -30.23 21.79
C ASN A 242 10.44 -29.10 21.23
N SER A 243 9.32 -28.82 21.88
CA SER A 243 8.34 -27.82 21.45
C SER A 243 8.75 -26.42 21.87
N LEU A 244 8.56 -25.44 20.99
CA LEU A 244 8.71 -24.03 21.37
C LEU A 244 7.64 -23.61 22.39
N SER A 245 8.00 -22.66 23.25
CA SER A 245 7.03 -21.99 24.12
C SER A 245 6.19 -21.00 23.31
N LEU A 246 4.97 -20.68 23.76
CA LEU A 246 4.19 -19.57 23.20
C LEU A 246 4.91 -18.21 23.32
N HIS A 247 5.82 -18.06 24.30
CA HIS A 247 6.72 -16.91 24.38
C HIS A 247 7.69 -16.83 23.18
N ALA A 248 8.08 -17.97 22.58
CA ALA A 248 8.98 -17.97 21.43
C ALA A 248 8.29 -17.46 20.15
N GLU A 249 6.96 -17.52 20.09
CA GLU A 249 6.17 -16.87 19.04
C GLU A 249 5.72 -15.46 19.43
N GLY A 250 6.04 -14.99 20.65
CA GLY A 250 5.61 -13.69 21.14
C GLY A 250 4.11 -13.59 21.40
N ARG A 251 3.44 -14.73 21.66
CA ARG A 251 1.98 -14.83 21.86
C ARG A 251 1.60 -15.18 23.29
N ALA A 252 2.51 -15.02 24.24
CA ALA A 252 2.26 -15.21 25.65
C ALA A 252 2.72 -13.99 26.46
N VAL A 253 2.17 -13.84 27.65
CA VAL A 253 2.50 -12.76 28.59
C VAL A 253 2.59 -13.35 29.99
N ASP A 254 3.67 -13.05 30.69
CA ASP A 254 3.82 -13.27 32.12
C ASP A 254 3.64 -11.93 32.84
N VAL A 255 2.62 -11.87 33.70
CA VAL A 255 2.33 -10.71 34.54
C VAL A 255 2.74 -11.05 35.97
N ALA A 256 3.73 -10.37 36.53
CA ALA A 256 4.24 -10.61 37.87
C ALA A 256 3.28 -10.08 38.95
N ILE A 257 2.23 -10.87 39.22
CA ILE A 257 1.19 -10.65 40.22
C ILE A 257 0.99 -11.94 41.03
N ARG A 258 0.67 -11.80 42.32
CA ARG A 258 0.70 -12.91 43.29
C ARG A 258 -0.56 -12.94 44.16
N GLY A 259 -0.76 -14.06 44.86
CA GLY A 259 -1.82 -14.25 45.84
C GLY A 259 -3.21 -13.94 45.27
N SER A 260 -4.04 -13.27 46.06
CA SER A 260 -5.43 -12.98 45.69
C SER A 260 -5.58 -12.15 44.42
N ILE A 261 -4.65 -11.23 44.13
CA ILE A 261 -4.66 -10.42 42.89
C ILE A 261 -4.35 -11.30 41.68
N GLY A 262 -3.38 -12.21 41.80
CA GLY A 262 -3.08 -13.18 40.75
C GLY A 262 -4.27 -14.10 40.45
N GLN A 263 -4.99 -14.53 41.49
CA GLN A 263 -6.19 -15.35 41.33
C GLN A 263 -7.31 -14.58 40.60
N GLN A 264 -7.54 -13.31 40.96
CA GLN A 264 -8.51 -12.47 40.25
C GLN A 264 -8.16 -12.26 38.77
N ALA A 265 -6.87 -12.10 38.46
CA ALA A 265 -6.41 -11.97 37.08
C ALA A 265 -6.57 -13.29 36.30
N PHE A 266 -6.28 -14.43 36.92
CA PHE A 266 -6.51 -15.76 36.36
C PHE A 266 -7.98 -15.98 35.99
N ASP A 267 -8.89 -15.73 36.94
CA ASP A 267 -10.34 -15.90 36.72
C ASP A 267 -10.88 -14.95 35.65
N TYR A 268 -10.39 -13.71 35.65
CA TYR A 268 -10.75 -12.73 34.62
C TYR A 268 -10.26 -13.14 33.24
N ALA A 269 -9.01 -13.58 33.09
CA ALA A 269 -8.46 -14.04 31.81
C ALA A 269 -9.31 -15.16 31.21
N ILE A 270 -9.74 -16.12 32.05
CA ILE A 270 -10.65 -17.20 31.64
C ILE A 270 -12.00 -16.64 31.18
N SER A 271 -12.59 -15.70 31.93
CA SER A 271 -13.92 -15.15 31.62
C SER A 271 -14.01 -14.46 30.25
N ILE A 272 -12.88 -13.99 29.71
CA ILE A 272 -12.81 -13.29 28.42
C ILE A 272 -12.22 -14.16 27.31
N ALA A 273 -11.83 -15.39 27.62
CA ALA A 273 -10.85 -16.11 26.82
C ALA A 273 -11.30 -16.37 25.37
N CYS A 274 -12.50 -16.91 25.18
CA CYS A 274 -13.02 -17.20 23.84
C CYS A 274 -13.32 -15.93 23.02
N LYS A 275 -13.59 -14.80 23.68
CA LYS A 275 -13.83 -13.51 23.01
C LYS A 275 -12.51 -12.92 22.49
N THR A 276 -11.43 -13.06 23.27
CA THR A 276 -10.17 -12.36 22.99
C THR A 276 -9.07 -13.25 22.43
N GLY A 277 -9.32 -14.55 22.26
CA GLY A 277 -8.33 -15.49 21.76
C GLY A 277 -7.32 -15.95 22.80
N ILE A 278 -7.65 -15.92 24.09
CA ILE A 278 -6.81 -16.57 25.11
C ILE A 278 -7.07 -18.07 25.03
N GLN A 279 -6.00 -18.84 24.93
CA GLN A 279 -6.04 -20.31 24.80
C GLN A 279 -5.50 -21.03 26.04
N GLU A 280 -4.67 -20.35 26.84
CA GLU A 280 -4.00 -20.92 28.00
C GLU A 280 -3.85 -19.85 29.09
N VAL A 281 -4.10 -20.22 30.34
CA VAL A 281 -3.82 -19.39 31.52
C VAL A 281 -3.21 -20.28 32.61
N ILE A 282 -2.09 -19.87 33.21
CA ILE A 282 -1.44 -20.63 34.30
C ILE A 282 -1.21 -19.73 35.51
N PHE A 283 -1.61 -20.18 36.70
CA PHE A 283 -1.36 -19.52 37.98
C PHE A 283 -1.46 -20.52 39.14
N GLU A 284 -0.56 -20.46 40.12
CA GLU A 284 -0.56 -21.32 41.32
C GLU A 284 -0.77 -22.82 41.00
N GLN A 285 0.02 -23.36 40.08
CA GLN A 285 -0.08 -24.75 39.62
C GLN A 285 -1.47 -25.15 39.08
N LYS A 286 -2.29 -24.19 38.68
CA LYS A 286 -3.51 -24.39 37.91
C LYS A 286 -3.24 -23.99 36.47
N ILE A 287 -3.66 -24.81 35.52
CA ILE A 287 -3.68 -24.47 34.10
C ILE A 287 -5.12 -24.55 33.59
N TRP A 288 -5.57 -23.48 32.95
CA TRP A 288 -6.78 -23.47 32.16
C TRP A 288 -6.42 -23.58 30.68
N THR A 289 -6.97 -24.58 29.99
CA THR A 289 -6.88 -24.74 28.53
C THR A 289 -8.17 -25.38 28.01
N ASN A 290 -8.63 -24.96 26.83
CA ASN A 290 -9.80 -25.54 26.16
C ASN A 290 -11.04 -25.67 27.08
N GLY A 291 -11.34 -24.62 27.85
CA GLY A 291 -12.51 -24.57 28.74
C GLY A 291 -12.40 -25.38 30.03
N LYS A 292 -11.24 -25.98 30.34
CA LYS A 292 -11.05 -26.80 31.55
C LYS A 292 -9.86 -26.32 32.37
N THR A 293 -10.06 -26.24 33.69
CA THR A 293 -8.98 -26.02 34.66
C THR A 293 -8.52 -27.37 35.21
N LYS A 294 -7.21 -27.59 35.26
CA LYS A 294 -6.59 -28.79 35.83
C LYS A 294 -5.32 -28.43 36.61
N PHE A 295 -4.85 -29.37 37.42
CA PHE A 295 -3.55 -29.25 38.07
C PHE A 295 -2.41 -29.22 37.02
N TYR A 296 -1.40 -28.40 37.27
CA TYR A 296 -0.24 -28.19 36.43
C TYR A 296 1.04 -28.50 37.19
N ALA A 297 1.68 -29.61 36.82
CA ALA A 297 2.90 -30.11 37.47
C ALA A 297 4.21 -29.47 36.96
N GLY A 298 4.13 -28.39 36.16
CA GLY A 298 5.31 -27.68 35.66
C GLY A 298 5.98 -26.82 36.75
N LYS A 299 6.91 -25.94 36.34
CA LYS A 299 7.54 -24.97 37.25
C LYS A 299 6.47 -24.21 38.05
N ASP A 300 6.78 -23.85 39.28
CA ASP A 300 5.88 -23.08 40.13
C ASP A 300 5.52 -21.71 39.53
N HIS A 301 4.22 -21.45 39.37
CA HIS A 301 3.61 -20.21 38.85
C HIS A 301 2.93 -19.41 39.98
N TYR A 302 3.55 -19.36 41.16
CA TYR A 302 3.03 -18.59 42.31
C TYR A 302 3.41 -17.11 42.25
N ASP A 303 4.40 -16.76 41.43
CA ASP A 303 4.97 -15.42 41.35
C ASP A 303 4.48 -14.59 40.15
N HIS A 304 3.76 -15.21 39.20
CA HIS A 304 3.19 -14.57 38.00
C HIS A 304 1.98 -15.34 37.46
N VAL A 305 1.12 -14.64 36.72
CA VAL A 305 0.07 -15.24 35.87
C VAL A 305 0.58 -15.30 34.44
N HIS A 306 0.66 -16.52 33.89
CA HIS A 306 0.97 -16.76 32.48
C HIS A 306 -0.32 -16.74 31.65
N ILE A 307 -0.32 -16.04 30.52
CA ILE A 307 -1.47 -15.96 29.61
C ILE A 307 -1.00 -16.17 28.17
N GLY A 308 -1.45 -17.26 27.54
CA GLY A 308 -1.19 -17.59 26.14
C GLY A 308 -2.37 -17.24 25.23
N LEU A 309 -2.10 -16.53 24.14
CA LEU A 309 -3.06 -16.24 23.07
C LEU A 309 -2.98 -17.30 21.98
N ASN A 310 -4.05 -17.55 21.22
CA ASN A 310 -4.01 -18.20 19.90
C ASN A 310 -3.56 -17.20 18.83
N ARG A 311 -3.35 -17.61 17.56
CA ARG A 311 -2.82 -16.68 16.53
C ARG A 311 -3.75 -15.51 16.25
N CYS A 312 -5.07 -15.72 16.28
CA CYS A 312 -6.03 -14.64 16.12
C CYS A 312 -5.89 -13.60 17.25
N GLY A 313 -5.90 -14.05 18.51
CA GLY A 313 -5.72 -13.18 19.67
C GLY A 313 -4.36 -12.47 19.63
N ALA A 314 -3.31 -13.18 19.27
CA ALA A 314 -1.97 -12.60 19.15
C ALA A 314 -1.87 -11.44 18.15
N GLN A 315 -2.64 -11.44 17.07
CA GLN A 315 -2.64 -10.31 16.13
C GLN A 315 -3.65 -9.24 16.53
N ASN A 316 -4.83 -9.65 17.00
CA ASN A 316 -6.01 -8.81 17.06
C ASN A 316 -6.61 -8.63 18.46
N TRP A 317 -5.88 -8.98 19.54
CA TRP A 317 -6.40 -8.88 20.90
C TRP A 317 -7.06 -7.53 21.17
N ASN A 318 -8.30 -7.56 21.60
CA ASN A 318 -9.12 -6.40 21.94
C ASN A 318 -10.24 -6.86 22.89
N ILE A 319 -10.66 -6.02 23.84
CA ILE A 319 -11.68 -6.37 24.84
C ILE A 319 -12.82 -5.37 24.92
#